data_AF-A0A9N9FMK4-F1
#
_entry.id   AF-A0A9N9FMK4-F1
#
_cell.length_a   1.000
_cell.length_b   1.000
_cell.length_c   1.000
_cell.angle_alpha   90.00
_cell.angle_beta   90.00
_cell.angle_gamma   90.00
#
_symmetry.space_group_name_H-M   'P 1'
#
loop_
_entity.id
_entity.type
_entity.pdbx_description
1 polymer ?
#
loop_
_entity_poly.entity_id
_entity_poly.type
_entity_poly.pdbx_seq_one_letter_code
_entity_poly.pdbx_strand_id
1 'polypeptide(L)' 'MTSLSHTRVSIDKAQNGSVIPKTPSSLDRTMQDVPKQRLVISKISLNNFKSYFGKQEIGPFHK' A
#
# COMPACT_ATOMS: atom_id res chain seq x y z
N MET A 1 7.78 -17.51 -49.56
CA MET A 1 7.95 -16.17 -50.15
C MET A 1 7.62 -15.15 -49.08
N THR A 2 8.63 -14.55 -48.45
CA THR A 2 8.49 -13.59 -47.34
C THR A 2 8.38 -12.18 -47.89
N SER A 3 7.31 -11.45 -47.55
CA SER A 3 7.12 -10.04 -47.93
C SER A 3 7.30 -9.15 -46.70
N LEU A 4 8.28 -8.24 -46.75
CA LEU A 4 8.61 -7.24 -45.74
C LEU A 4 7.84 -5.95 -46.05
N SER A 5 6.79 -5.63 -45.27
CA SER A 5 6.14 -4.33 -45.31
C SER A 5 6.83 -3.34 -44.37
N HIS A 6 7.47 -2.32 -44.93
CA HIS A 6 8.01 -1.18 -44.20
C HIS A 6 6.93 -0.11 -44.05
N THR A 7 6.56 0.25 -42.83
CA THR A 7 5.66 1.39 -42.57
C THR A 7 6.47 2.62 -42.19
N ARG A 8 6.26 3.72 -42.91
CA ARG A 8 6.94 5.01 -42.73
C ARG A 8 6.54 5.68 -41.41
N VAL A 9 7.53 6.23 -40.72
CA VAL A 9 7.36 7.09 -39.54
C VAL A 9 6.90 8.48 -40.01
N SER A 10 5.73 8.90 -39.56
CA SER A 10 5.29 10.30 -39.65
C SER A 10 5.80 11.04 -38.42
N ILE A 11 6.63 12.07 -38.64
CA ILE A 11 7.14 12.94 -37.58
C ILE A 11 6.17 14.11 -37.48
N ASP A 12 5.24 14.05 -36.53
CA ASP A 12 4.35 15.17 -36.26
C ASP A 12 5.08 16.25 -35.46
N LYS A 13 4.97 17.46 -36.01
CA LYS A 13 5.55 18.74 -35.60
C LYS A 13 5.25 19.07 -34.13
N ALA A 14 6.30 19.45 -33.41
CA ALA A 14 6.26 19.90 -32.03
C ALA A 14 5.24 21.03 -31.80
N GLN A 15 4.27 20.78 -30.93
CA GLN A 15 3.47 21.83 -30.30
C GLN A 15 4.18 22.28 -29.03
N ASN A 16 4.79 23.47 -29.11
CA ASN A 16 5.26 24.23 -27.96
C ASN A 16 4.05 24.59 -27.07
N GLY A 17 3.81 23.80 -26.03
CA GLY A 17 2.86 24.09 -24.96
C GLY A 17 3.61 24.06 -23.63
N SER A 18 3.51 25.15 -22.86
CA SER A 18 4.10 25.34 -21.53
C SER A 18 4.00 24.07 -20.67
N VAL A 19 5.13 23.40 -20.44
CA VAL A 19 5.25 22.29 -19.49
C VAL A 19 5.29 22.89 -18.09
N ILE A 20 4.12 23.25 -17.56
CA ILE A 20 3.96 23.28 -16.11
C ILE A 20 4.00 21.82 -15.68
N PRO A 21 4.97 21.35 -14.88
CA PRO A 21 4.91 20.01 -14.33
C PRO A 21 3.66 19.94 -13.45
N LYS A 22 2.59 19.34 -13.97
CA LYS A 22 1.44 18.92 -13.16
C LYS A 22 1.97 17.81 -12.26
N THR A 23 2.28 18.18 -11.03
CA THR A 23 2.50 17.22 -9.95
C THR A 23 1.33 16.23 -9.95
N PRO A 24 1.56 14.90 -10.00
CA PRO A 24 0.48 13.93 -9.93
C PRO A 24 0.00 13.82 -8.47
N SER A 25 -0.62 14.88 -7.94
CA SER A 25 -1.18 14.89 -6.58
C SER A 25 -2.64 14.42 -6.52
N SER A 26 -3.15 13.73 -7.56
CA SER A 26 -4.58 13.38 -7.62
C SER A 26 -4.94 11.98 -8.12
N LEU A 27 -3.98 11.09 -8.36
CA LEU A 27 -4.24 9.69 -8.72
C LEU A 27 -4.01 8.75 -7.52
N ASP A 28 -4.83 8.87 -6.47
CA ASP A 28 -5.13 7.70 -5.60
C ASP A 28 -6.38 7.90 -4.70
N ARG A 29 -7.41 8.59 -5.21
CA ARG A 29 -8.65 8.86 -4.44
C ARG A 29 -9.71 7.75 -4.55
N THR A 30 -9.30 6.49 -4.67
CA THR A 30 -10.24 5.36 -4.68
C THR A 30 -9.96 4.31 -3.61
N MET A 31 -8.98 4.52 -2.73
CA MET A 31 -8.91 3.73 -1.50
C MET A 31 -10.08 4.16 -0.61
N GLN A 32 -11.20 3.46 -0.80
CA GLN A 32 -12.37 3.49 0.06
C GLN A 32 -11.91 3.52 1.52
N ASP A 33 -12.54 4.38 2.32
CA ASP A 33 -12.26 4.59 3.75
C ASP A 33 -12.73 3.36 4.57
N VAL A 34 -12.20 2.19 4.21
CA VAL A 34 -12.48 0.92 4.86
C VAL A 34 -11.71 0.92 6.17
N PRO A 35 -12.36 0.65 7.31
CA PRO A 35 -11.68 0.58 8.59
C PRO A 35 -10.46 -0.34 8.51
N LYS A 36 -9.27 0.25 8.67
CA LYS A 36 -8.02 -0.50 8.66
C LYS A 36 -7.89 -1.28 9.96
N GLN A 37 -7.91 -2.60 9.87
CA GLN A 37 -7.71 -3.47 11.03
C GLN A 37 -6.31 -3.25 11.62
N ARG A 38 -6.26 -3.00 12.92
CA ARG A 38 -5.01 -2.86 13.68
C ARG A 38 -4.71 -4.17 14.41
N LEU A 39 -3.42 -4.50 14.51
CA LEU A 39 -2.98 -5.59 15.35
C LEU A 39 -3.11 -5.18 16.83
N VAL A 40 -3.74 -6.02 17.64
CA VAL A 40 -3.98 -5.76 19.06
C VAL A 40 -3.52 -6.94 19.92
N ILE A 41 -3.09 -6.66 21.13
CA ILE A 41 -2.79 -7.70 22.12
C ILE A 41 -4.10 -8.10 22.79
N SER A 42 -4.46 -9.37 22.71
CA SER A 42 -5.68 -9.94 23.30
C SER A 42 -5.46 -10.48 24.70
N LYS A 43 -4.41 -11.31 24.87
CA LYS A 43 -3.98 -11.86 26.15
C LYS A 43 -2.47 -12.12 26.16
N ILE A 44 -1.90 -12.20 27.36
CA ILE A 44 -0.50 -12.59 27.59
C ILE A 44 -0.49 -13.77 28.56
N SER A 45 0.35 -14.77 28.29
CA SER A 45 0.60 -15.86 29.24
C SER A 45 2.03 -15.74 29.78
N LEU A 46 2.16 -15.58 31.08
CA LEU A 46 3.43 -15.59 31.80
C LEU A 46 3.65 -17.00 32.36
N ASN A 47 4.86 -17.54 32.23
CA ASN A 47 5.20 -18.85 32.80
C ASN A 47 6.46 -18.70 33.67
N ASN A 48 6.31 -18.86 34.98
CA ASN A 48 7.41 -18.72 35.96
C ASN A 48 8.22 -17.44 35.76
N PHE A 49 7.54 -16.32 35.50
CA PHE A 49 8.18 -15.06 35.15
C PHE A 49 8.09 -14.07 36.31
N LYS A 50 9.26 -13.66 36.83
CA LYS A 50 9.38 -12.81 38.03
C LYS A 50 8.58 -13.42 39.21
N SER A 51 7.71 -12.65 39.83
CA SER A 51 6.88 -13.07 40.96
C SER A 51 5.66 -13.92 40.56
N TYR A 52 5.45 -14.19 39.27
CA TYR A 52 4.36 -15.06 38.80
C TYR A 52 4.83 -16.51 38.74
N PHE A 53 4.46 -17.30 39.75
CA PHE A 53 4.68 -18.75 39.76
C PHE A 53 3.66 -19.48 38.89
N GLY A 54 4.10 -20.50 38.18
CA GLY A 54 3.27 -21.27 37.26
C GLY A 54 2.88 -20.49 36.01
N LYS A 55 1.79 -20.94 35.37
CA LYS A 55 1.23 -20.30 34.17
C LYS A 55 0.12 -19.32 34.57
N GLN A 56 0.36 -18.03 34.34
CA GLN A 56 -0.59 -16.96 34.59
C GLN A 56 -1.07 -16.34 33.28
N GLU A 57 -2.38 -16.30 33.05
CA GLU A 57 -2.98 -15.61 31.91
C GLU A 57 -3.47 -14.21 32.33
N ILE A 58 -3.10 -13.18 31.55
CA ILE A 58 -3.44 -11.78 31.77
C ILE A 58 -4.23 -11.25 30.57
N GLY A 59 -5.39 -10.65 30.83
CA GLY A 59 -6.33 -10.10 29.84
C GLY A 59 -7.78 -10.24 30.34
N PRO A 60 -8.79 -9.67 29.65
CA PRO A 60 -8.69 -8.90 28.40
C PRO A 60 -8.14 -7.49 28.60
N PHE A 61 -7.36 -6.98 27.64
CA PHE A 61 -6.74 -5.64 27.71
C PHE A 61 -7.61 -4.52 27.14
N HIS A 62 -8.48 -4.85 26.19
CA HIS A 62 -9.35 -3.91 25.47
C HIS A 62 -10.79 -4.44 25.53
N LYS A 63 -11.77 -3.53 25.55
CA LYS A 63 -13.21 -3.82 25.64
C LYS A 63 -13.85 -3.95 24.26
#